data_AF-A0A9X7TSI1-F1
#
_entry.id   AF-A0A9X7TSI1-F1
#
_cell.length_a   1.000
_cell.length_b   1.000
_cell.length_c   1.000
_cell.angle_alpha   90.00
_cell.angle_beta   90.00
_cell.angle_gamma   90.00
#
_symmetry.space_group_name_H-M   'P 1'
#
loop_
_entity.id
_entity.type
_entity.pdbx_description
1 polymer ?
#
loop_
_entity_poly.entity_id
_entity_poly.type
_entity_poly.pdbx_seq_one_letter_code
_entity_poly.pdbx_strand_id
1 'polypeptide(L)'
;MPSISIWLNSEDYKHLEELSKLLNRKPSRVIKEILEDKISFKGIENHYSIVKELYKWYYYEGNGISSEKYIRRILKKKNIEAILSIISLHDDIRAIFKTLGTLMLIVSLKSYANIPEENFSLLKLLKYDLIEDIKHIKVHSVPLLYSKILWTRCIEKIRELSINKAKSWECLAFTAGLFAVMILGQETPDEIYAKYGLNDFEKEWKELFTQMIKIVSTEEKLVPKCAICKNILQGVKCICGSTEFYLEDALI
;
A
#
# COMPACT_ATOMS: atom_id res chain seq x y z
N MET A 1 35.94 -15.41 18.21
CA MET A 1 34.73 -15.53 17.36
C MET A 1 35.19 -15.67 15.93
N PRO A 2 34.61 -16.58 15.13
CA PRO A 2 34.93 -16.65 13.70
C PRO A 2 34.55 -15.35 13.01
N SER A 3 35.45 -14.80 12.22
CA SER A 3 35.21 -13.64 11.35
C SER A 3 34.81 -14.12 9.97
N ILE A 4 33.79 -13.50 9.36
CA ILE A 4 33.34 -13.78 8.01
C ILE A 4 33.67 -12.55 7.16
N SER A 5 34.28 -12.77 5.99
CA SER A 5 34.48 -11.73 5.00
C SER A 5 33.23 -11.59 4.14
N ILE A 6 32.71 -10.38 4.04
CA ILE A 6 31.53 -10.05 3.23
C ILE A 6 31.99 -9.10 2.13
N TRP A 7 31.65 -9.42 0.89
CA TRP A 7 31.84 -8.51 -0.23
C TRP A 7 30.65 -7.55 -0.30
N LEU A 8 30.94 -6.26 -0.16
CA LEU A 8 30.01 -5.17 -0.42
C LEU A 8 30.49 -4.45 -1.68
N ASN A 9 29.55 -3.90 -2.45
CA ASN A 9 29.93 -2.97 -3.51
C ASN A 9 30.53 -1.69 -2.90
N SER A 10 31.22 -0.89 -3.72
CA SER A 10 31.93 0.31 -3.25
C SER A 10 31.02 1.40 -2.69
N GLU A 11 29.76 1.46 -3.13
CA GLU A 11 28.79 2.47 -2.72
C GLU A 11 28.19 2.12 -1.35
N ASP A 12 27.77 0.87 -1.17
CA ASP A 12 27.30 0.33 0.11
C ASP A 12 28.37 0.39 1.20
N TYR A 13 29.63 0.17 0.84
CA TYR A 13 30.74 0.29 1.78
C TYR A 13 30.94 1.74 2.26
N LYS A 14 30.84 2.73 1.35
CA LYS A 14 30.92 4.16 1.71
C LYS A 14 29.79 4.55 2.65
N HIS A 15 28.56 4.14 2.36
CA HIS A 15 27.42 4.40 3.25
C HIS A 15 27.59 3.76 4.62
N LEU A 16 28.13 2.54 4.67
CA LEU A 16 28.45 1.88 5.93
C LEU A 16 29.54 2.62 6.72
N GLU A 17 30.59 3.12 6.06
CA GLU A 17 31.63 3.91 6.69
C GLU A 17 31.10 5.24 7.25
N GLU A 18 30.24 5.93 6.50
CA GLU A 18 29.58 7.16 6.93
C GLU A 18 28.69 6.92 8.15
N LEU A 19 27.85 5.89 8.10
CA LEU A 19 26.98 5.49 9.21
C LEU A 19 27.80 5.08 10.44
N SER A 20 28.92 4.40 10.23
CA SER A 20 29.85 3.99 11.29
C SER A 20 30.49 5.19 11.99
N LYS A 21 30.86 6.23 11.24
CA LYS A 21 31.37 7.50 11.78
C LYS A 21 30.29 8.23 12.58
N LEU A 22 29.09 8.33 12.03
CA LEU A 22 27.92 8.96 12.67
C LEU A 22 27.58 8.32 14.03
N LEU A 23 27.65 6.99 14.11
CA LEU A 23 27.32 6.23 15.32
C LEU A 23 28.51 6.05 16.27
N ASN A 24 29.69 6.54 15.91
CA ASN A 24 30.96 6.32 16.61
C ASN A 24 31.20 4.82 16.92
N ARG A 25 30.99 3.97 15.93
CA ARG A 25 31.15 2.50 16.00
C ARG A 25 32.09 2.03 14.89
N LYS A 26 32.43 0.74 14.88
CA LYS A 26 33.16 0.10 13.77
C LYS A 26 32.16 -0.43 12.73
N PRO A 27 32.49 -0.45 11.42
CA PRO A 27 31.57 -0.92 10.37
C PRO A 27 31.03 -2.33 10.63
N SER A 28 31.89 -3.26 11.06
CA SER A 28 31.49 -4.64 11.40
C SER A 28 30.53 -4.72 12.59
N ARG A 29 30.63 -3.79 13.54
CA ARG A 29 29.70 -3.69 14.67
C ARG A 29 28.37 -3.10 14.23
N VAL A 30 28.38 -2.14 13.31
CA VAL A 30 27.17 -1.59 12.69
C VAL A 30 26.44 -2.66 11.88
N ILE A 31 27.14 -3.41 11.01
CA ILE A 31 26.55 -4.55 10.28
C ILE A 31 25.94 -5.54 11.26
N LYS A 32 26.68 -5.94 12.30
CA LYS A 32 26.19 -6.88 13.31
C LYS A 32 24.93 -6.34 14.00
N GLU A 33 24.91 -5.06 14.36
CA GLU A 33 23.76 -4.43 15.01
C GLU A 33 22.58 -4.22 14.04
N ILE A 34 22.82 -4.08 12.73
CA ILE A 34 21.77 -4.12 11.69
C ILE A 34 21.20 -5.54 11.57
N LEU A 35 22.05 -6.56 11.49
CA LEU A 35 21.64 -7.97 11.38
C LEU A 35 20.98 -8.51 12.66
N GLU A 36 21.32 -7.93 13.81
CA GLU A 36 20.72 -8.26 15.12
C GLU A 36 19.54 -7.35 15.48
N ASP A 37 19.02 -6.55 14.53
CA ASP A 37 17.89 -5.60 14.71
C ASP A 37 18.08 -4.58 15.86
N LYS A 38 19.34 -4.30 16.25
CA LYS A 38 19.69 -3.31 17.29
C LYS A 38 19.75 -1.88 16.75
N ILE A 39 19.77 -1.71 15.43
CA ILE A 39 19.51 -0.43 14.76
C ILE A 39 18.07 -0.47 14.23
N SER A 40 17.12 -0.17 15.11
CA SER A 40 15.71 -0.13 14.72
C SER A 40 15.41 1.19 14.01
N PHE A 41 14.93 1.13 12.76
CA PHE A 41 14.13 2.20 12.19
C PHE A 41 12.76 2.19 12.88
N LYS A 42 12.69 2.79 14.08
CA LYS A 42 11.48 2.90 14.91
C LYS A 42 10.32 3.43 14.04
N GLY A 43 9.43 2.54 13.61
CA GLY A 43 8.28 2.86 12.76
C GLY A 43 8.02 1.82 11.66
N ILE A 44 9.06 1.35 10.97
CA ILE A 44 8.90 0.42 9.84
C ILE A 44 8.46 -0.97 10.31
N GLU A 45 8.95 -1.44 11.45
CA GLU A 45 8.58 -2.76 12.00
C GLU A 45 7.08 -2.87 12.28
N ASN A 46 6.47 -1.82 12.84
CA ASN A 46 5.04 -1.76 13.09
C ASN A 46 4.26 -1.77 11.77
N HIS A 47 4.68 -0.98 10.78
CA HIS A 47 4.06 -0.98 9.46
C HIS A 47 4.22 -2.34 8.75
N TYR A 48 5.39 -2.95 8.84
CA TYR A 48 5.66 -4.24 8.23
C TYR A 48 4.84 -5.35 8.86
N SER A 49 4.64 -5.34 10.19
CA SER A 49 3.74 -6.30 10.85
C SER A 49 2.32 -6.24 10.25
N ILE A 50 1.79 -5.03 10.07
CA ILE A 50 0.46 -4.82 9.47
C ILE A 50 0.43 -5.32 8.03
N VAL A 51 1.42 -4.93 7.22
CA VAL A 51 1.53 -5.33 5.82
C VAL A 51 1.69 -6.85 5.66
N LYS A 52 2.46 -7.50 6.55
CA LYS A 52 2.64 -8.95 6.57
C LYS A 52 1.34 -9.67 6.89
N GLU A 53 0.56 -9.19 7.87
CA GLU A 53 -0.76 -9.75 8.18
C GLU A 53 -1.74 -9.59 7.02
N LEU A 54 -1.77 -8.41 6.38
CA LEU A 54 -2.58 -8.18 5.19
C LEU A 54 -2.17 -9.06 4.02
N TYR A 55 -0.87 -9.22 3.78
CA TYR A 55 -0.36 -10.09 2.74
C TYR A 55 -0.73 -11.55 2.99
N LYS A 56 -0.63 -12.03 4.24
CA LYS A 56 -1.10 -13.37 4.61
C LYS A 56 -2.59 -13.54 4.33
N TRP A 57 -3.41 -12.58 4.75
CA TRP A 57 -4.84 -12.60 4.45
C TRP A 57 -5.10 -12.67 2.93
N TYR A 58 -4.44 -11.82 2.15
CA TYR A 58 -4.55 -11.84 0.68
C TYR A 58 -4.07 -13.16 0.08
N TYR A 59 -2.95 -13.70 0.53
CA TYR A 59 -2.39 -14.96 0.05
C TYR A 59 -3.38 -16.12 0.25
N TYR A 60 -4.07 -16.14 1.39
CA TYR A 60 -5.00 -17.21 1.72
C TYR A 60 -6.39 -17.01 1.12
N GLU A 61 -6.89 -15.78 0.97
CA GLU A 61 -8.26 -15.49 0.53
C GLU A 61 -8.35 -15.00 -0.93
N GLY A 62 -7.25 -14.59 -1.55
CA GLY A 62 -7.21 -13.64 -2.66
C GLY A 62 -8.06 -13.96 -3.89
N ASN A 63 -8.31 -15.24 -4.19
CA ASN A 63 -9.17 -15.67 -5.31
C ASN A 63 -10.66 -15.69 -4.96
N GLY A 64 -11.03 -15.79 -3.67
CA GLY A 64 -12.41 -15.85 -3.21
C GLY A 64 -13.00 -14.50 -2.78
N ILE A 65 -12.17 -13.44 -2.65
CA ILE A 65 -12.63 -12.12 -2.19
C ILE A 65 -13.13 -11.28 -3.36
N SER A 66 -14.34 -10.70 -3.20
CA SER A 66 -14.86 -9.70 -4.13
C SER A 66 -13.93 -8.49 -4.25
N SER A 67 -13.85 -7.88 -5.43
CA SER A 67 -12.96 -6.74 -5.64
C SER A 67 -13.25 -5.58 -4.66
N GLU A 68 -14.51 -5.31 -4.34
CA GLU A 68 -14.87 -4.28 -3.35
C GLU A 68 -14.41 -4.61 -1.92
N LYS A 69 -14.63 -5.85 -1.43
CA LYS A 69 -14.17 -6.25 -0.09
C LYS A 69 -12.65 -6.12 0.01
N TYR A 70 -11.93 -6.52 -1.04
CA TYR A 70 -10.48 -6.37 -1.07
C TYR A 70 -10.05 -4.92 -0.95
N ILE A 71 -10.60 -4.04 -1.80
CA ILE A 71 -10.22 -2.63 -1.84
C ILE A 71 -10.54 -1.97 -0.50
N ARG A 72 -11.75 -2.15 0.05
CA ARG A 72 -12.15 -1.53 1.33
C ARG A 72 -11.24 -1.95 2.49
N ARG A 73 -10.80 -3.20 2.51
CA ARG A 73 -9.85 -3.71 3.49
C ARG A 73 -8.48 -3.04 3.36
N ILE A 74 -7.94 -2.93 2.14
CA ILE A 74 -6.69 -2.20 1.89
C ILE A 74 -6.83 -0.73 2.27
N LEU A 75 -8.00 -0.14 1.99
CA LEU A 75 -8.26 1.29 2.21
C LEU A 75 -8.61 1.67 3.66
N LYS A 76 -8.42 0.79 4.64
CA LYS A 76 -8.47 1.21 6.05
C LYS A 76 -7.29 2.10 6.40
N LYS A 77 -7.51 3.13 7.21
CA LYS A 77 -6.49 4.13 7.56
C LYS A 77 -5.15 3.50 7.95
N LYS A 78 -5.19 2.60 8.95
CA LYS A 78 -4.02 1.85 9.44
C LYS A 78 -3.31 1.05 8.34
N ASN A 79 -4.05 0.48 7.40
CA ASN A 79 -3.52 -0.38 6.35
C ASN A 79 -2.89 0.45 5.23
N ILE A 80 -3.57 1.51 4.78
CA ILE A 80 -3.03 2.46 3.80
C ILE A 80 -1.75 3.09 4.34
N GLU A 81 -1.79 3.61 5.57
CA GLU A 81 -0.64 4.27 6.21
C GLU A 81 0.56 3.32 6.26
N ALA A 82 0.36 2.06 6.68
CA ALA A 82 1.43 1.07 6.71
C ALA A 82 1.99 0.75 5.32
N ILE A 83 1.14 0.49 4.33
CA ILE A 83 1.55 0.15 2.97
C ILE A 83 2.33 1.30 2.33
N LEU A 84 1.75 2.51 2.34
CA LEU A 84 2.33 3.68 1.68
C LEU A 84 3.56 4.23 2.40
N SER A 85 3.63 4.10 3.73
CA SER A 85 4.84 4.48 4.48
C SER A 85 6.03 3.55 4.20
N ILE A 86 5.80 2.29 3.85
CA ILE A 86 6.89 1.42 3.38
C ILE A 86 7.30 1.81 1.96
N ILE A 87 6.34 2.08 1.08
CA ILE A 87 6.62 2.52 -0.29
C ILE A 87 7.37 3.86 -0.33
N SER A 88 7.05 4.79 0.57
CA SER A 88 7.65 6.15 0.57
C SER A 88 9.16 6.16 0.83
N LEU A 89 9.73 5.07 1.34
CA LEU A 89 11.15 4.88 1.59
C LEU A 89 11.94 4.49 0.34
N HIS A 90 11.26 4.25 -0.79
CA HIS A 90 11.86 3.76 -2.03
C HIS A 90 11.48 4.70 -3.18
N ASP A 91 12.34 5.68 -3.47
CA ASP A 91 12.10 6.79 -4.40
C ASP A 91 11.61 6.35 -5.79
N ASP A 92 12.23 5.29 -6.32
CA ASP A 92 11.98 4.67 -7.61
C ASP A 92 10.53 4.16 -7.75
N ILE A 93 9.99 3.54 -6.71
CA ILE A 93 8.61 3.05 -6.69
C ILE A 93 7.64 4.13 -6.20
N ARG A 94 8.09 5.00 -5.27
CA ARG A 94 7.31 6.11 -4.70
C ARG A 94 6.80 7.04 -5.78
N ALA A 95 7.68 7.49 -6.68
CA ALA A 95 7.32 8.43 -7.73
C ALA A 95 6.23 7.86 -8.65
N ILE A 96 6.32 6.59 -9.01
CA ILE A 96 5.37 5.95 -9.92
C ILE A 96 4.01 5.77 -9.24
N PHE A 97 3.98 5.27 -8.00
CA PHE A 97 2.72 5.13 -7.27
C PHE A 97 2.07 6.47 -6.93
N LYS A 98 2.87 7.53 -6.69
CA LYS A 98 2.33 8.89 -6.55
C LYS A 98 1.64 9.33 -7.83
N THR A 99 2.29 9.15 -8.99
CA THR A 99 1.71 9.48 -10.30
C THR A 99 0.43 8.69 -10.57
N LEU A 100 0.42 7.39 -10.27
CA LEU A 100 -0.81 6.58 -10.34
C LEU A 100 -1.91 7.15 -9.44
N GLY A 101 -1.56 7.60 -8.23
CA GLY A 101 -2.48 8.26 -7.32
C GLY A 101 -3.12 9.51 -7.92
N THR A 102 -2.30 10.38 -8.53
CA THR A 102 -2.78 11.57 -9.25
C THR A 102 -3.73 11.19 -10.39
N LEU A 103 -3.36 10.20 -11.21
CA LEU A 103 -4.22 9.73 -12.30
C LEU A 103 -5.55 9.18 -11.78
N MET A 104 -5.54 8.49 -10.64
CA MET A 104 -6.76 7.97 -10.00
C MET A 104 -7.65 9.10 -9.48
N LEU A 105 -7.08 10.16 -8.90
CA LEU A 105 -7.83 11.36 -8.51
C LEU A 105 -8.52 12.00 -9.72
N ILE A 106 -7.79 12.26 -10.79
CA ILE A 106 -8.34 12.85 -12.03
C ILE A 106 -9.47 11.97 -12.57
N VAL A 107 -9.24 10.65 -12.63
CA VAL A 107 -10.22 9.70 -13.16
C VAL A 107 -11.45 9.59 -12.26
N SER A 108 -11.31 9.70 -10.93
CA SER A 108 -12.43 9.70 -9.99
C SER A 108 -13.34 10.92 -10.14
N LEU A 109 -12.78 12.03 -10.61
CA LEU A 109 -13.50 13.27 -10.89
C LEU A 109 -14.08 13.30 -12.33
N LYS A 110 -13.76 12.31 -13.18
CA LYS A 110 -14.20 12.29 -14.59
C LYS A 110 -15.71 12.25 -14.74
N SER A 111 -16.44 11.62 -13.83
CA SER A 111 -17.91 11.63 -13.83
C SER A 111 -18.50 13.05 -13.71
N TYR A 112 -17.68 14.03 -13.33
CA TYR A 112 -18.07 15.40 -13.06
C TYR A 112 -17.42 16.42 -14.01
N ALA A 113 -16.20 16.15 -14.48
CA ALA A 113 -15.38 17.12 -15.19
C ALA A 113 -15.61 17.25 -16.71
N ASN A 114 -16.60 16.54 -17.29
CA ASN A 114 -16.85 16.52 -18.74
C ASN A 114 -15.57 16.36 -19.59
N ILE A 115 -14.59 15.61 -19.07
CA ILE A 115 -13.31 15.39 -19.75
C ILE A 115 -13.62 14.68 -21.08
N PRO A 116 -13.12 15.20 -22.22
CA PRO A 116 -13.31 14.55 -23.52
C PRO A 116 -12.93 13.07 -23.45
N GLU A 117 -13.75 12.20 -24.04
CA GLU A 117 -13.59 10.74 -23.91
C GLU A 117 -12.22 10.26 -24.41
N GLU A 118 -11.65 10.94 -25.41
CA GLU A 118 -10.32 10.70 -25.95
C GLU A 118 -9.21 10.94 -24.91
N ASN A 119 -9.24 12.10 -24.23
CA ASN A 119 -8.30 12.43 -23.17
C ASN A 119 -8.41 11.46 -22.00
N PHE A 120 -9.63 11.04 -21.67
CA PHE A 120 -9.85 10.06 -20.63
C PHE A 120 -9.35 8.65 -20.99
N SER A 121 -9.51 8.26 -22.25
CA SER A 121 -9.00 6.98 -22.77
C SER A 121 -7.48 6.96 -22.73
N LEU A 122 -6.82 8.07 -23.08
CA LEU A 122 -5.36 8.22 -22.95
C LEU A 122 -4.88 8.12 -21.49
N LEU A 123 -5.55 8.80 -20.55
CA LEU A 123 -5.22 8.70 -19.12
C LEU A 123 -5.37 7.28 -18.58
N LYS A 124 -6.37 6.53 -19.08
CA LYS A 124 -6.52 5.10 -18.75
C LYS A 124 -5.37 4.26 -19.28
N LEU A 125 -4.94 4.49 -20.52
CA LEU A 125 -3.81 3.77 -21.14
C LEU A 125 -2.50 4.05 -20.39
N LEU A 126 -2.18 5.32 -20.11
CA LEU A 126 -1.01 5.70 -19.33
C LEU A 126 -1.00 5.02 -17.94
N LYS A 127 -2.17 4.94 -17.30
CA LYS A 127 -2.30 4.21 -16.03
C LYS A 127 -2.00 2.72 -16.18
N TYR A 128 -2.32 2.10 -17.31
CA TYR A 128 -2.07 0.68 -17.55
C TYR A 128 -0.59 0.40 -17.78
N ASP A 129 0.07 1.24 -18.57
CA ASP A 129 1.51 1.12 -18.83
C ASP A 129 2.29 1.24 -17.52
N LEU A 130 1.97 2.25 -16.70
CA LEU A 130 2.61 2.44 -15.39
C LEU A 130 2.38 1.26 -14.41
N ILE A 131 1.22 0.60 -14.46
CA ILE A 131 0.95 -0.58 -13.63
C ILE A 131 1.85 -1.74 -14.06
N GLU A 132 2.00 -1.98 -15.36
CA GLU A 132 2.87 -3.04 -15.87
C GLU A 132 4.34 -2.73 -15.57
N ASP A 133 4.79 -1.48 -15.75
CA ASP A 133 6.14 -1.04 -15.40
C ASP A 133 6.46 -1.35 -13.93
N ILE A 134 5.56 -0.98 -13.01
CA ILE A 134 5.74 -1.27 -11.58
C ILE A 134 5.90 -2.76 -11.35
N LYS A 135 5.08 -3.63 -11.98
CA LYS A 135 5.19 -5.08 -11.79
C LYS A 135 6.59 -5.59 -12.12
N HIS A 136 7.22 -5.05 -13.17
CA HIS A 136 8.54 -5.46 -13.63
C HIS A 136 9.71 -4.95 -12.78
N ILE A 137 9.51 -3.94 -11.93
CA ILE A 137 10.56 -3.48 -10.99
C ILE A 137 10.91 -4.60 -10.01
N LYS A 138 12.17 -5.06 -10.04
CA LYS A 138 12.66 -6.08 -9.10
C LYS A 138 12.77 -5.48 -7.70
N VAL A 139 12.11 -6.12 -6.74
CA VAL A 139 12.13 -5.72 -5.34
C VAL A 139 12.81 -6.80 -4.52
N HIS A 140 13.84 -6.41 -3.77
CA HIS A 140 14.62 -7.32 -2.93
C HIS A 140 14.24 -7.22 -1.43
N SER A 141 13.53 -6.15 -1.03
CA SER A 141 12.99 -5.96 0.31
C SER A 141 11.63 -6.64 0.45
N VAL A 142 11.49 -7.60 1.37
CA VAL A 142 10.21 -8.30 1.62
C VAL A 142 9.09 -7.33 2.05
N PRO A 143 9.32 -6.37 2.98
CA PRO A 143 8.32 -5.35 3.29
C PRO A 143 7.83 -4.59 2.06
N LEU A 144 8.75 -4.13 1.20
CA LEU A 144 8.39 -3.42 -0.02
C LEU A 144 7.67 -4.32 -1.01
N LEU A 145 8.08 -5.59 -1.14
CA LEU A 145 7.47 -6.55 -2.04
C LEU A 145 5.99 -6.75 -1.68
N TYR A 146 5.68 -6.96 -0.39
CA TYR A 146 4.31 -7.12 0.07
C TYR A 146 3.48 -5.85 -0.11
N SER A 147 4.03 -4.69 0.27
CA SER A 147 3.34 -3.40 0.05
C SER A 147 3.04 -3.16 -1.43
N LYS A 148 4.03 -3.40 -2.31
CA LYS A 148 3.89 -3.30 -3.76
C LYS A 148 2.77 -4.21 -4.26
N ILE A 149 2.78 -5.49 -3.91
CA ILE A 149 1.74 -6.44 -4.35
C ILE A 149 0.36 -6.00 -3.88
N LEU A 150 0.21 -5.68 -2.59
CA LEU A 150 -1.08 -5.30 -2.01
C LEU A 150 -1.65 -4.03 -2.67
N TRP A 151 -0.79 -3.01 -2.87
CA TRP A 151 -1.18 -1.74 -3.45
C TRP A 151 -1.46 -1.83 -4.95
N THR A 152 -0.58 -2.47 -5.73
CA THR A 152 -0.80 -2.72 -7.17
C THR A 152 -2.12 -3.47 -7.37
N ARG A 153 -2.38 -4.53 -6.59
CA ARG A 153 -3.62 -5.30 -6.70
C ARG A 153 -4.86 -4.49 -6.32
N CYS A 154 -4.74 -3.54 -5.39
CA CYS A 154 -5.82 -2.62 -5.05
C CYS A 154 -6.18 -1.73 -6.26
N ILE A 155 -5.17 -1.16 -6.92
CA ILE A 155 -5.35 -0.32 -8.11
C ILE A 155 -5.98 -1.14 -9.26
N GLU A 156 -5.54 -2.37 -9.48
CA GLU A 156 -6.11 -3.27 -10.48
C GLU A 156 -7.58 -3.58 -10.22
N LYS A 157 -7.95 -3.87 -8.97
CA LYS A 157 -9.34 -4.15 -8.60
C LYS A 157 -10.23 -2.92 -8.74
N ILE A 158 -9.72 -1.72 -8.43
CA ILE A 158 -10.44 -0.46 -8.69
C ILE A 158 -10.65 -0.29 -10.20
N ARG A 159 -9.65 -0.62 -11.03
CA ARG A 159 -9.78 -0.64 -12.49
C ARG A 159 -10.88 -1.61 -12.94
N GLU A 160 -10.91 -2.83 -12.42
CA GLU A 160 -11.97 -3.82 -12.75
C GLU A 160 -13.37 -3.26 -12.45
N LEU A 161 -13.56 -2.65 -11.27
CA LEU A 161 -14.82 -2.02 -10.89
C LEU A 161 -15.19 -0.86 -11.82
N SER A 162 -14.21 -0.05 -12.22
CA SER A 162 -14.40 1.07 -13.16
C SER A 162 -14.83 0.58 -14.56
N ILE A 163 -14.19 -0.48 -15.08
CA ILE A 163 -14.57 -1.07 -16.38
C ILE A 163 -16.00 -1.61 -16.33
N ASN A 164 -16.37 -2.23 -15.20
CA ASN A 164 -17.70 -2.78 -14.99
C ASN A 164 -18.75 -1.74 -14.56
N LYS A 165 -18.38 -0.44 -14.49
CA LYS A 165 -19.27 0.67 -14.08
C LYS A 165 -19.96 0.44 -12.72
N ALA A 166 -19.27 -0.19 -11.77
CA ALA A 166 -19.82 -0.46 -10.44
C ALA A 166 -19.98 0.82 -9.62
N LYS A 167 -21.17 1.13 -9.10
CA LYS A 167 -21.54 2.45 -8.50
C LYS A 167 -20.56 3.09 -7.50
N SER A 168 -19.70 2.33 -6.82
CA SER A 168 -18.79 2.84 -5.78
C SER A 168 -17.35 3.06 -6.25
N TRP A 169 -17.03 2.79 -7.52
CA TRP A 169 -15.65 2.78 -8.00
C TRP A 169 -14.97 4.15 -7.92
N GLU A 170 -15.69 5.24 -8.16
CA GLU A 170 -15.14 6.61 -8.08
C GLU A 170 -14.66 6.93 -6.67
N CYS A 171 -15.45 6.62 -5.65
CA CYS A 171 -15.09 6.88 -4.26
C CYS A 171 -13.87 6.05 -3.80
N LEU A 172 -13.78 4.80 -4.25
CA LEU A 172 -12.63 3.95 -3.97
C LEU A 172 -11.37 4.48 -4.68
N ALA A 173 -11.50 4.91 -5.94
CA ALA A 173 -10.41 5.53 -6.70
C ALA A 173 -9.95 6.85 -6.08
N PHE A 174 -10.90 7.69 -5.65
CA PHE A 174 -10.63 8.94 -4.95
C PHE A 174 -9.86 8.70 -3.65
N THR A 175 -10.34 7.77 -2.82
CA THR A 175 -9.71 7.43 -1.54
C THR A 175 -8.29 6.93 -1.75
N ALA A 176 -8.10 5.96 -2.64
CA ALA A 176 -6.78 5.41 -2.94
C ALA A 176 -5.83 6.49 -3.52
N GLY A 177 -6.33 7.31 -4.45
CA GLY A 177 -5.57 8.37 -5.10
C GLY A 177 -5.14 9.47 -4.13
N LEU A 178 -6.06 9.95 -3.30
CA LEU A 178 -5.80 11.02 -2.34
C LEU A 178 -4.71 10.60 -1.33
N PHE A 179 -4.83 9.41 -0.74
CA PHE A 179 -3.82 8.92 0.20
C PHE A 179 -2.47 8.64 -0.47
N ALA A 180 -2.45 8.14 -1.70
CA ALA A 180 -1.20 7.97 -2.45
C ALA A 180 -0.48 9.31 -2.63
N VAL A 181 -1.19 10.36 -3.05
CA VAL A 181 -0.59 11.69 -3.23
C VAL A 181 -0.18 12.30 -1.89
N MET A 182 -1.02 12.19 -0.86
CA MET A 182 -0.71 12.74 0.46
C MET A 182 0.52 12.09 1.10
N ILE A 183 0.58 10.75 1.16
CA ILE A 183 1.65 10.05 1.88
C ILE A 183 2.94 10.00 1.06
N LEU A 184 2.84 9.70 -0.23
CA LEU A 184 4.03 9.58 -1.09
C LEU A 184 4.54 10.94 -1.57
N GLY A 185 3.66 11.94 -1.62
CA GLY A 185 3.98 13.31 -2.01
C GLY A 185 4.20 14.27 -0.85
N GLN A 186 3.84 13.89 0.38
CA GLN A 186 3.84 14.74 1.57
C GLN A 186 2.99 16.02 1.39
N GLU A 187 1.90 15.89 0.64
CA GLU A 187 0.95 16.98 0.36
C GLU A 187 -0.28 16.85 1.27
N THR A 188 -0.90 17.97 1.61
CA THR A 188 -2.19 18.01 2.31
C THR A 188 -3.35 17.95 1.30
N PRO A 189 -4.58 17.57 1.73
CA PRO A 189 -5.74 17.62 0.86
C PRO A 189 -5.99 19.01 0.24
N ASP A 190 -5.78 20.08 1.02
CA ASP A 190 -5.99 21.45 0.57
C ASP A 190 -4.95 21.89 -0.45
N GLU A 191 -3.68 21.49 -0.26
CA GLU A 191 -2.62 21.70 -1.25
C GLU A 191 -2.93 20.98 -2.56
N ILE A 192 -3.41 19.73 -2.50
CA ILE A 192 -3.82 18.95 -3.66
C ILE A 192 -4.98 19.66 -4.37
N TYR A 193 -6.02 20.05 -3.63
CA TYR A 193 -7.20 20.73 -4.16
C TYR A 193 -6.82 22.03 -4.89
N ALA A 194 -5.99 22.86 -4.28
CA ALA A 194 -5.51 24.11 -4.86
C ALA A 194 -4.60 23.88 -6.07
N LYS A 195 -3.65 22.95 -5.98
CA LYS A 195 -2.66 22.65 -7.02
C LYS A 195 -3.31 22.19 -8.32
N TYR A 196 -4.38 21.39 -8.23
CA TYR A 196 -5.11 20.90 -9.40
C TYR A 196 -6.27 21.80 -9.82
N GLY A 197 -6.46 22.95 -9.18
CA GLY A 197 -7.47 23.94 -9.58
C GLY A 197 -8.90 23.41 -9.51
N LEU A 198 -9.24 22.62 -8.47
CA LEU A 198 -10.50 21.88 -8.39
C LEU A 198 -11.70 22.72 -7.93
N ASN A 199 -11.64 24.05 -8.09
CA ASN A 199 -12.67 24.98 -7.61
C ASN A 199 -14.07 24.68 -8.15
N ASP A 200 -14.15 24.26 -9.42
CA ASP A 200 -15.41 23.92 -10.08
C ASP A 200 -16.01 22.58 -9.59
N PHE A 201 -15.27 21.82 -8.78
CA PHE A 201 -15.65 20.51 -8.23
C PHE A 201 -15.75 20.50 -6.70
N GLU A 202 -15.90 21.67 -6.07
CA GLU A 202 -15.90 21.79 -4.60
C GLU A 202 -16.94 20.88 -3.94
N LYS A 203 -18.15 20.81 -4.51
CA LYS A 203 -19.26 20.01 -3.99
C LYS A 203 -18.92 18.52 -4.03
N GLU A 204 -18.43 18.05 -5.18
CA GLU A 204 -18.03 16.68 -5.45
C GLU A 204 -16.86 16.26 -4.57
N TRP A 205 -15.86 17.15 -4.43
CA TRP A 205 -14.73 16.96 -3.55
C TRP A 205 -15.20 16.72 -2.11
N LYS A 206 -16.10 17.57 -1.59
CA LYS A 206 -16.67 17.42 -0.23
C LYS A 206 -17.46 16.12 -0.08
N GLU A 207 -18.23 15.72 -1.08
CA GLU A 207 -18.98 14.47 -1.07
C GLU A 207 -18.04 13.25 -1.03
N LEU A 208 -17.07 13.19 -1.94
CA LEU A 208 -16.07 12.13 -2.02
C LEU A 208 -15.23 12.05 -0.75
N PHE A 209 -14.87 13.19 -0.16
CA PHE A 209 -14.15 13.26 1.11
C PHE A 209 -14.98 12.68 2.27
N THR A 210 -16.28 12.99 2.30
CA THR A 210 -17.20 12.41 3.30
C THR A 210 -17.30 10.89 3.16
N GLN A 211 -17.41 10.38 1.93
CA GLN A 211 -17.45 8.94 1.68
C GLN A 211 -16.10 8.27 1.99
N MET A 212 -14.98 8.93 1.70
CA MET A 212 -13.64 8.49 2.07
C MET A 212 -13.52 8.30 3.58
N ILE A 213 -13.94 9.29 4.38
CA ILE A 213 -13.92 9.20 5.86
C ILE A 213 -14.66 7.95 6.34
N LYS A 214 -15.82 7.64 5.73
CA LYS A 214 -16.56 6.41 6.04
C LYS A 214 -15.75 5.16 5.71
N ILE A 215 -15.15 5.08 4.52
CA ILE A 215 -14.34 3.91 4.10
C ILE A 215 -13.21 3.64 5.09
N VAL A 216 -12.41 4.68 5.38
CA VAL A 216 -11.18 4.55 6.16
C VAL A 216 -11.44 4.31 7.64
N SER A 217 -12.60 4.75 8.15
CA SER A 217 -12.94 4.72 9.58
C SER A 217 -13.93 3.62 9.96
N THR A 218 -14.56 2.93 9.00
CA THR A 218 -15.52 1.86 9.32
C THR A 218 -14.80 0.76 10.08
N GLU A 219 -15.30 0.42 11.28
CA GLU A 219 -14.74 -0.66 12.09
C GLU A 219 -14.91 -2.01 11.40
N GLU A 220 -13.87 -2.84 11.46
CA GLU A 220 -13.91 -4.23 11.00
C GLU A 220 -13.63 -5.14 12.19
N LYS A 221 -14.56 -6.05 12.46
CA LYS A 221 -14.32 -7.11 13.42
C LYS A 221 -13.50 -8.19 12.73
N LEU A 222 -12.27 -8.37 13.18
CA LEU A 222 -11.40 -9.40 12.65
C LEU A 222 -11.51 -10.67 13.47
N VAL A 223 -11.62 -11.80 12.79
CA VAL A 223 -11.63 -13.12 13.42
C VAL A 223 -10.48 -13.96 12.90
N PRO A 224 -9.78 -14.70 13.79
CA PRO A 224 -8.76 -15.64 13.37
C PRO A 224 -9.41 -16.79 12.61
N LYS A 225 -8.87 -17.08 11.43
CA LYS A 225 -9.23 -18.23 10.61
C LYS A 225 -8.03 -19.11 10.39
N CYS A 226 -8.27 -20.42 10.30
CA CYS A 226 -7.21 -21.34 9.92
C CYS A 226 -6.86 -21.19 8.44
N ALA A 227 -5.57 -21.15 8.14
CA ALA A 227 -5.04 -21.11 6.77
C ALA A 227 -5.56 -22.24 5.87
N ILE A 228 -5.72 -23.45 6.43
CA ILE A 228 -6.12 -24.67 5.68
C ILE A 228 -7.65 -24.85 5.71
N CYS A 229 -8.21 -24.97 6.92
CA CYS A 229 -9.60 -25.37 7.11
C CYS A 229 -10.59 -24.22 6.86
N LYS A 230 -10.12 -22.96 6.77
CA LYS A 230 -10.92 -21.73 6.61
C LYS A 230 -11.97 -21.47 7.69
N ASN A 231 -12.07 -22.35 8.67
CA ASN A 231 -12.97 -22.23 9.81
C ASN A 231 -12.53 -21.07 10.71
N ILE A 232 -13.53 -20.35 11.22
CA ILE A 232 -13.36 -19.36 12.29
C ILE A 232 -12.94 -20.09 13.56
N LEU A 233 -11.88 -19.60 14.20
CA LEU A 233 -11.33 -20.20 15.42
C LEU A 233 -11.84 -19.47 16.65
N GLN A 234 -12.42 -20.22 17.59
CA GLN A 234 -12.72 -19.77 18.94
C GLN A 234 -11.67 -20.38 19.90
N GLY A 235 -10.42 -19.93 19.81
CA GLY A 235 -9.31 -20.46 20.61
C GLY A 235 -8.00 -20.62 19.82
N VAL A 236 -7.09 -21.47 20.33
CA VAL A 236 -5.68 -21.50 19.89
C VAL A 236 -5.37 -22.62 18.86
N LYS A 237 -6.32 -23.51 18.51
CA LYS A 237 -6.07 -24.62 17.56
C LYS A 237 -7.27 -24.89 16.64
N CYS A 238 -7.06 -25.02 15.31
CA CYS A 238 -8.06 -25.65 14.41
C CYS A 238 -8.08 -27.16 14.68
N ILE A 239 -9.26 -27.76 14.52
CA ILE A 239 -9.48 -29.22 14.54
C ILE A 239 -8.56 -29.93 13.53
N CYS A 240 -8.13 -29.27 12.45
CA CYS A 240 -7.22 -29.82 11.45
C CYS A 240 -5.74 -29.90 11.92
N GLY A 241 -5.43 -29.55 13.17
CA GLY A 241 -4.09 -29.68 13.76
C GLY A 241 -3.07 -28.62 13.35
N SER A 242 -3.42 -27.67 12.47
CA SER A 242 -2.53 -26.62 12.00
C SER A 242 -2.60 -25.36 12.88
N THR A 243 -1.44 -24.72 13.09
CA THR A 243 -1.28 -23.54 13.94
C THR A 243 -1.23 -22.23 13.17
N GLU A 244 -1.15 -22.24 11.84
CA GLU A 244 -1.14 -21.00 11.07
C GLU A 244 -2.56 -20.45 10.89
N PHE A 245 -2.77 -19.24 11.41
CA PHE A 245 -3.99 -18.48 11.27
C PHE A 245 -3.73 -17.12 10.64
N TYR A 246 -4.75 -16.58 9.99
CA TYR A 246 -4.78 -15.22 9.47
C TYR A 246 -6.08 -14.55 9.94
N LEU A 247 -6.10 -13.22 9.93
CA LEU A 247 -7.27 -12.44 10.30
C LEU A 247 -8.13 -12.17 9.07
N GLU A 248 -9.42 -12.49 9.14
CA GLU A 248 -10.40 -12.11 8.13
C GLU A 248 -11.52 -11.27 8.75
N ASP A 249 -12.14 -10.40 7.94
CA ASP A 249 -13.37 -9.71 8.30
C ASP A 249 -14.44 -10.73 8.68
N ALA A 250 -15.02 -10.55 9.86
CA ALA A 250 -16.26 -11.21 10.24
C ALA A 250 -17.31 -10.86 9.19
N LEU A 251 -18.04 -11.87 8.70
CA LEU A 251 -19.19 -11.67 7.82
C LEU A 251 -20.12 -10.64 8.50
N ILE A 252 -20.34 -9.50 7.85
CA ILE A 252 -21.38 -8.54 8.20
C ILE A 252 -22.70 -9.07 7.65
#